data_AF-A0A929ZFD8-F1
#
_entry.id   AF-A0A929ZFD8-F1
#
_cell.length_a   1.000
_cell.length_b   1.000
_cell.length_c   1.000
_cell.angle_alpha   90.00
_cell.angle_beta   90.00
_cell.angle_gamma   90.00
#
_symmetry.space_group_name_H-M   'P 1'
#
loop_
_entity.id
_entity.type
_entity.pdbx_description
1 polymer ?
#
loop_
_entity_poly.entity_id
_entity_poly.type
_entity_poly.pdbx_seq_one_letter_code
_entity_poly.pdbx_strand_id
1 'polypeptide(L)'
;WNVLYTRQELGFSDYLAVNTTIALELGGLAGSLLWGYFSDKMGGRRALSAAIGMGAVAIPLFVYAHATTAPVVYGALFMIGFLIFGPVTLIGICVIGFAPKTATVVVNAVPRAFGYVFGDSMAKVLLGRIADPTKDGVTILGWHLHGWSSTFTVLFVSAAVGLACLIMVALFEERNLRADREFSEAKEQS
;
A
#
# COMPACT_ATOMS: atom_id res chain seq x y z
N TRP A 1 14.26 1.12 1.45
CA TRP A 1 15.17 -0.04 1.62
C TRP A 1 15.55 -0.74 0.34
N ASN A 2 14.81 -0.54 -0.77
CA ASN A 2 15.14 -1.08 -2.08
C ASN A 2 16.61 -0.90 -2.50
N VAL A 3 17.17 0.30 -2.33
CA VAL A 3 18.60 0.58 -2.62
C VAL A 3 19.52 -0.27 -1.73
N LEU A 4 19.21 -0.36 -0.44
CA LEU A 4 20.03 -1.10 0.52
C LEU A 4 19.98 -2.62 0.25
N TYR A 5 18.79 -3.17 0.02
CA TYR A 5 18.58 -4.58 -0.33
C TYR A 5 19.34 -4.97 -1.59
N THR A 6 19.17 -4.18 -2.66
CA THR A 6 19.78 -4.50 -3.96
C THR A 6 21.30 -4.38 -3.94
N ARG A 7 21.87 -3.51 -3.09
CA ARG A 7 23.33 -3.49 -2.87
C ARG A 7 23.82 -4.66 -2.02
N GLN A 8 23.16 -4.96 -0.91
CA GLN A 8 23.64 -5.94 0.06
C GLN A 8 23.41 -7.39 -0.39
N GLU A 9 22.21 -7.70 -0.88
CA GLU A 9 21.80 -9.08 -1.21
C GLU A 9 22.02 -9.41 -2.69
N LEU A 10 21.82 -8.42 -3.58
CA LEU A 10 21.94 -8.64 -5.03
C LEU A 10 23.29 -8.16 -5.62
N GLY A 11 24.13 -7.51 -4.82
CA GLY A 11 25.45 -7.03 -5.24
C GLY A 11 25.41 -5.96 -6.34
N PHE A 12 24.30 -5.23 -6.47
CA PHE A 12 24.18 -4.19 -7.49
C PHE A 12 25.15 -3.04 -7.23
N SER A 13 25.66 -2.45 -8.31
CA SER A 13 26.43 -1.20 -8.22
C SER A 13 25.55 -0.06 -7.69
N ASP A 14 26.17 0.97 -7.11
CA ASP A 14 25.47 2.15 -6.58
C ASP A 14 24.56 2.79 -7.62
N TYR A 15 25.00 2.82 -8.88
CA TYR A 15 24.20 3.32 -10.00
C TYR A 15 22.92 2.52 -10.21
N LEU A 16 23.00 1.19 -10.28
CA LEU A 16 21.82 0.35 -10.46
C LEU A 16 20.91 0.41 -9.24
N ALA A 17 21.48 0.38 -8.04
CA ALA A 17 20.73 0.40 -6.81
C ALA A 17 19.93 1.70 -6.63
N VAL A 18 20.49 2.87 -6.92
CA VAL A 18 19.76 4.15 -6.84
C VAL A 18 18.61 4.21 -7.86
N ASN A 19 18.84 3.69 -9.07
CA ASN A 19 17.82 3.65 -10.13
C ASN A 19 16.61 2.79 -9.76
N THR A 20 16.75 1.85 -8.82
CA THR A 20 15.60 1.09 -8.30
C THR A 20 14.54 1.99 -7.67
N THR A 21 14.93 3.11 -7.06
CA THR A 21 14.00 4.08 -6.47
C THR A 21 13.23 4.81 -7.57
N ILE A 22 13.91 5.20 -8.64
CA ILE A 22 13.26 5.86 -9.78
C ILE A 22 12.20 4.94 -10.39
N ALA A 23 12.49 3.66 -10.56
CA ALA A 23 11.51 2.69 -11.07
C ALA A 23 10.26 2.62 -10.18
N LEU A 24 10.43 2.59 -8.85
CA LEU A 24 9.33 2.59 -7.89
C LEU A 24 8.49 3.88 -7.97
N GLU A 25 9.14 5.04 -7.98
CA GLU A 25 8.45 6.35 -8.01
C GLU A 25 7.70 6.57 -9.33
N LEU A 26 8.28 6.15 -10.47
CA LEU A 26 7.60 6.19 -11.76
C LEU A 26 6.36 5.30 -11.78
N GLY A 27 6.46 4.11 -11.17
CA GLY A 27 5.31 3.24 -10.96
C GLY A 27 4.24 3.94 -10.13
N GLY A 28 4.63 4.56 -9.01
CA GLY A 28 3.73 5.31 -8.13
C GLY A 28 3.01 6.46 -8.82
N LEU A 29 3.74 7.27 -9.59
CA LEU A 29 3.17 8.35 -10.40
C LEU A 29 2.14 7.80 -11.39
N ALA A 30 2.51 6.77 -12.16
CA ALA A 30 1.59 6.13 -13.11
C ALA A 30 0.35 5.56 -12.42
N GLY A 31 0.53 4.94 -11.25
CA GLY A 31 -0.54 4.38 -10.43
C GLY A 31 -1.51 5.45 -9.95
N SER A 32 -1.01 6.56 -9.42
CA SER A 32 -1.85 7.65 -8.90
C SER A 32 -2.83 8.22 -9.94
N LEU A 33 -2.41 8.25 -11.21
CA LEU A 33 -3.24 8.74 -12.32
C LEU A 33 -4.27 7.70 -12.78
N LEU A 34 -3.86 6.43 -12.88
CA LEU A 34 -4.67 5.38 -13.49
C LEU A 34 -5.68 4.74 -12.53
N TRP A 35 -5.38 4.69 -11.23
CA TRP A 35 -6.28 4.08 -10.24
C TRP A 35 -7.55 4.90 -9.97
N GLY A 36 -7.49 6.23 -10.11
CA GLY A 36 -8.69 7.08 -10.04
C GLY A 36 -9.68 6.70 -11.14
N TYR A 37 -9.20 6.62 -12.38
CA TYR A 37 -10.00 6.18 -13.52
C TYR A 37 -10.54 4.75 -13.35
N PHE A 38 -9.72 3.82 -12.86
CA PHE A 38 -10.14 2.44 -12.63
C PHE A 38 -11.26 2.35 -11.58
N SER A 39 -11.17 3.12 -10.50
CA SER A 39 -12.22 3.18 -9.47
C SER A 39 -13.53 3.79 -9.99
N ASP A 40 -13.46 4.80 -10.84
CA ASP A 40 -14.65 5.41 -11.42
C ASP A 40 -15.38 4.42 -12.33
N LYS A 41 -14.63 3.60 -13.08
CA LYS A 41 -15.18 2.53 -13.92
C LYS A 41 -15.88 1.42 -13.13
N MET A 42 -15.51 1.21 -11.87
CA MET A 42 -16.20 0.27 -10.95
C MET A 42 -17.42 0.88 -10.25
N GLY A 43 -17.94 2.01 -10.74
CA GLY A 43 -19.14 2.64 -10.20
C GLY A 43 -18.90 3.32 -8.85
N GLY A 44 -17.68 3.80 -8.60
CA GLY A 44 -17.35 4.57 -7.39
C GLY A 44 -17.07 3.73 -6.13
N ARG A 45 -16.93 2.40 -6.26
CA ARG A 45 -16.57 1.47 -5.17
C ARG A 45 -15.08 1.58 -4.83
N ARG A 46 -14.71 2.70 -4.24
CA ARG A 46 -13.32 3.10 -4.01
C ARG A 46 -12.60 2.18 -3.02
N ALA A 47 -13.28 1.70 -1.98
CA ALA A 47 -12.66 0.79 -1.01
C ALA A 47 -12.45 -0.62 -1.58
N LEU A 48 -13.39 -1.11 -2.39
CA LEU A 48 -13.20 -2.39 -3.12
C LEU A 48 -12.02 -2.32 -4.10
N SER A 49 -11.94 -1.21 -4.83
CA SER A 49 -10.84 -0.93 -5.76
C SER A 49 -9.49 -0.90 -5.04
N ALA A 50 -9.43 -0.27 -3.87
CA ALA A 50 -8.26 -0.25 -3.00
C ALA A 50 -7.89 -1.66 -2.49
N ALA A 51 -8.88 -2.48 -2.11
CA ALA A 51 -8.64 -3.86 -1.68
C ALA A 51 -8.04 -4.70 -2.82
N ILE A 52 -8.53 -4.56 -4.05
CA ILE A 52 -7.98 -5.25 -5.22
C ILE A 52 -6.51 -4.84 -5.45
N GLY A 53 -6.20 -3.54 -5.41
CA GLY A 53 -4.83 -3.05 -5.56
C GLY A 53 -3.89 -3.59 -4.48
N MET A 54 -4.35 -3.60 -3.22
CA MET A 54 -3.60 -4.14 -2.09
C MET A 54 -3.38 -5.66 -2.23
N GLY A 55 -4.39 -6.42 -2.64
CA GLY A 55 -4.23 -7.86 -2.88
C GLY A 55 -3.28 -8.17 -4.03
N ALA A 56 -3.36 -7.39 -5.11
CA ALA A 56 -2.49 -7.53 -6.27
C ALA A 56 -1.01 -7.24 -5.95
N VAL A 57 -0.71 -6.38 -4.96
CA VAL A 57 0.66 -6.02 -4.58
C VAL A 57 1.50 -7.21 -4.12
N ALA A 58 0.86 -8.26 -3.61
CA ALA A 58 1.54 -9.46 -3.15
C ALA A 58 2.32 -10.15 -4.28
N ILE A 59 1.83 -10.07 -5.52
CA ILE A 59 2.44 -10.70 -6.68
C ILE A 59 3.81 -10.07 -7.00
N PRO A 60 3.92 -8.75 -7.31
CA PRO A 60 5.23 -8.17 -7.58
C PRO A 60 6.11 -8.09 -6.34
N LEU A 61 5.55 -8.06 -5.12
CA LEU A 61 6.34 -8.21 -3.89
C LEU A 61 7.03 -9.58 -3.81
N PHE A 62 6.33 -10.65 -4.19
CA PHE A 62 6.90 -11.99 -4.28
C PHE A 62 7.96 -12.11 -5.37
N VAL A 63 7.72 -11.53 -6.54
CA VAL A 63 8.72 -11.45 -7.61
C VAL A 63 9.95 -10.71 -7.12
N TYR A 64 9.79 -9.57 -6.45
CA TYR A 64 10.91 -8.79 -5.93
C TYR A 64 11.74 -9.54 -4.88
N ALA A 65 11.10 -10.30 -3.99
CA ALA A 65 11.78 -11.13 -2.99
C ALA A 65 12.67 -12.23 -3.58
N HIS A 66 12.37 -12.69 -4.80
CA HIS A 66 13.12 -13.76 -5.49
C HIS A 66 13.91 -13.26 -6.71
N ALA A 67 13.86 -11.95 -7.00
CA ALA A 67 14.49 -11.37 -8.17
C ALA A 67 16.01 -11.30 -8.00
N THR A 68 16.74 -11.83 -8.98
CA THR A 68 18.22 -11.81 -9.00
C THR A 68 18.81 -10.90 -10.09
N THR A 69 17.99 -10.47 -11.06
CA THR A 69 18.45 -9.67 -12.20
C THR A 69 17.86 -8.26 -12.18
N ALA A 70 18.64 -7.27 -12.63
CA ALA A 70 18.24 -5.86 -12.59
C ALA A 70 16.92 -5.55 -13.33
N PRO A 71 16.65 -6.09 -14.53
CA PRO A 71 15.37 -5.83 -15.22
C PRO A 71 14.15 -6.33 -14.44
N VAL A 72 14.26 -7.50 -13.81
CA VAL A 72 13.17 -8.09 -13.01
C VAL A 72 12.95 -7.27 -11.74
N VAL A 73 14.03 -6.83 -11.08
CA VAL A 73 13.94 -5.94 -9.92
C VAL A 73 13.25 -4.62 -10.28
N TYR A 74 13.64 -3.96 -11.37
CA TYR A 74 13.02 -2.70 -11.79
C TYR A 74 11.55 -2.88 -12.15
N GLY A 75 11.21 -3.93 -12.91
CA GLY A 75 9.82 -4.24 -13.24
C GLY A 75 8.98 -4.53 -11.99
N ALA A 76 9.50 -5.29 -11.04
CA ALA A 76 8.81 -5.60 -9.80
C ALA A 76 8.59 -4.34 -8.95
N LEU A 77 9.61 -3.49 -8.79
CA LEU A 77 9.50 -2.24 -8.03
C LEU A 77 8.57 -1.22 -8.69
N PHE A 78 8.58 -1.13 -10.02
CA PHE A 78 7.61 -0.35 -10.77
C PHE A 78 6.18 -0.82 -10.49
N MET A 79 5.94 -2.14 -10.58
CA MET A 79 4.62 -2.72 -10.31
C MET A 79 4.20 -2.56 -8.84
N ILE A 80 5.13 -2.68 -7.89
CA ILE A 80 4.87 -2.39 -6.47
C ILE A 80 4.45 -0.92 -6.31
N GLY A 81 5.21 0.02 -6.87
CA GLY A 81 4.87 1.44 -6.84
C GLY A 81 3.49 1.71 -7.45
N PHE A 82 3.24 1.17 -8.63
CA PHE A 82 1.97 1.29 -9.34
C PHE A 82 0.77 0.78 -8.53
N LEU A 83 0.92 -0.37 -7.86
CA LEU A 83 -0.16 -1.01 -7.11
C LEU A 83 -0.35 -0.44 -5.70
N ILE A 84 0.66 0.14 -5.06
CA ILE A 84 0.53 0.74 -3.71
C ILE A 84 -0.12 2.12 -3.77
N PHE A 85 0.20 2.93 -4.79
CA PHE A 85 -0.35 4.28 -4.90
C PHE A 85 -1.86 4.28 -5.16
N GLY A 86 -2.41 3.22 -5.78
CA GLY A 86 -3.84 3.06 -5.97
C GLY A 86 -4.63 3.05 -4.64
N PRO A 87 -4.42 2.06 -3.77
CA PRO A 87 -5.02 1.99 -2.44
C PRO A 87 -4.82 3.29 -1.64
N VAL A 88 -3.61 3.84 -1.61
CA VAL A 88 -3.33 5.09 -0.87
C VAL A 88 -4.19 6.25 -1.36
N THR A 89 -4.33 6.40 -2.68
CA THR A 89 -5.15 7.46 -3.30
C THR A 89 -6.63 7.24 -3.00
N LEU A 90 -7.10 6.01 -3.20
CA LEU A 90 -8.51 5.66 -3.06
C LEU A 90 -9.01 5.74 -1.62
N ILE A 91 -8.20 5.32 -0.64
CA ILE A 91 -8.51 5.47 0.79
C ILE A 91 -8.71 6.96 1.14
N GLY A 92 -7.83 7.84 0.64
CA GLY A 92 -7.97 9.27 0.85
C GLY A 92 -9.29 9.80 0.31
N ILE A 93 -9.69 9.37 -0.88
CA ILE A 93 -10.94 9.77 -1.51
C ILE A 93 -12.17 9.18 -0.76
N CYS A 94 -12.12 7.92 -0.30
CA CYS A 94 -13.17 7.31 0.53
C CYS A 94 -13.43 8.14 1.80
N VAL A 95 -12.35 8.47 2.52
CA VAL A 95 -12.43 9.14 3.81
C VAL A 95 -13.05 10.54 3.71
N ILE A 96 -12.75 11.28 2.64
CA ILE A 96 -13.41 12.56 2.33
C ILE A 96 -14.91 12.37 2.07
N GLY A 97 -15.28 11.28 1.37
CA GLY A 97 -16.66 10.98 1.02
C GLY A 97 -17.57 10.76 2.23
N PHE A 98 -17.03 10.28 3.36
CA PHE A 98 -17.79 10.03 4.58
C PHE A 98 -17.88 11.23 5.54
N ALA A 99 -17.24 12.36 5.23
CA ALA A 99 -17.15 13.49 6.15
C ALA A 99 -18.12 14.62 5.81
N PRO A 100 -18.60 15.36 6.83
CA PRO A 100 -19.35 16.59 6.60
C PRO A 100 -18.47 17.63 5.91
N LYS A 101 -19.07 18.45 5.03
CA LYS A 101 -18.35 19.44 4.20
C LYS A 101 -17.48 20.42 5.00
N THR A 102 -17.85 20.69 6.26
CA THR A 102 -17.11 21.56 7.18
C THR A 102 -15.81 20.94 7.71
N ALA A 103 -15.70 19.61 7.72
CA ALA A 103 -14.55 18.88 8.25
C ALA A 103 -13.61 18.31 7.15
N THR A 104 -13.91 18.56 5.88
CA THR A 104 -13.17 18.02 4.72
C THR A 104 -11.66 18.25 4.81
N VAL A 105 -11.22 19.42 5.29
CA VAL A 105 -9.78 19.74 5.41
C VAL A 105 -9.10 18.86 6.47
N VAL A 106 -9.73 18.71 7.64
CA VAL A 106 -9.20 17.90 8.75
C VAL A 106 -9.18 16.42 8.37
N VAL A 107 -10.27 15.94 7.78
CA VAL A 107 -10.42 14.54 7.36
C VAL A 107 -9.46 14.19 6.23
N ASN A 108 -9.07 15.16 5.41
CA ASN A 108 -7.98 15.00 4.46
C ASN A 108 -6.60 14.87 5.14
N ALA A 109 -6.32 15.73 6.11
CA ALA A 109 -4.98 15.85 6.70
C ALA A 109 -4.66 14.75 7.71
N VAL A 110 -5.61 14.40 8.59
CA VAL A 110 -5.37 13.49 9.73
C VAL A 110 -4.92 12.08 9.29
N PRO A 111 -5.61 11.39 8.35
CA PRO A 111 -5.17 10.07 7.91
C PRO A 111 -3.80 10.09 7.24
N ARG A 112 -3.47 11.16 6.50
CA ARG A 112 -2.15 11.32 5.88
C ARG A 112 -1.05 11.50 6.93
N ALA A 113 -1.30 12.32 7.95
CA ALA A 113 -0.37 12.49 9.07
C ALA A 113 -0.18 11.17 9.83
N PHE A 114 -1.25 10.43 10.07
CA PHE A 114 -1.18 9.11 10.71
C PHE A 114 -0.38 8.11 9.87
N GLY A 115 -0.65 8.02 8.57
CA GLY A 115 0.11 7.17 7.64
C GLY A 115 1.59 7.54 7.56
N TYR A 116 1.93 8.83 7.69
CA TYR A 116 3.31 9.28 7.71
C TYR A 116 4.05 8.89 9.01
N VAL A 117 3.43 9.12 10.17
CA VAL A 117 4.06 8.82 11.47
C VAL A 117 4.12 7.32 11.73
N PHE A 118 2.98 6.63 11.62
CA PHE A 118 2.88 5.23 12.00
C PHE A 118 3.17 4.26 10.84
N GLY A 119 2.90 4.67 9.61
CA GLY A 119 3.27 3.87 8.44
C GLY A 119 4.74 4.08 8.09
N ASP A 120 5.07 5.23 7.51
CA ASP A 120 6.40 5.49 6.97
C ASP A 120 7.50 5.53 8.03
N SER A 121 7.33 6.32 9.10
CA SER A 121 8.39 6.51 10.10
C SER A 121 8.65 5.25 10.94
N MET A 122 7.59 4.57 11.40
CA MET A 122 7.78 3.31 12.14
C MET A 122 8.33 2.22 11.25
N ALA A 123 7.85 2.09 9.99
CA ALA A 123 8.41 1.11 9.08
C ALA A 123 9.92 1.34 8.91
N LYS A 124 10.34 2.59 8.66
CA LYS A 124 11.75 3.04 8.53
C LYS A 124 12.63 2.50 9.66
N VAL A 125 12.16 2.67 10.89
CA VAL A 125 12.89 2.24 12.09
C VAL A 125 12.84 0.72 12.29
N LEU A 126 11.66 0.10 12.17
CA LEU A 126 11.46 -1.34 12.41
C LEU A 126 12.20 -2.19 11.39
N LEU A 127 11.94 -2.00 10.09
CA LEU A 127 12.62 -2.78 9.06
C LEU A 127 14.11 -2.43 9.00
N GLY A 128 14.49 -1.19 9.34
CA GLY A 128 15.90 -0.82 9.52
C GLY A 128 16.60 -1.62 10.63
N ARG A 129 15.90 -1.96 11.72
CA ARG A 129 16.46 -2.84 12.76
C ARG A 129 16.44 -4.32 12.39
N ILE A 130 15.41 -4.77 11.65
CA ILE A 130 15.28 -6.16 11.22
C ILE A 130 16.29 -6.50 10.12
N ALA A 131 16.53 -5.59 9.17
CA ALA A 131 17.43 -5.80 8.04
C ALA A 131 18.92 -5.59 8.38
N ASP A 132 19.24 -4.93 9.50
CA ASP A 132 20.62 -4.65 9.90
C ASP A 132 21.28 -5.91 10.49
N PRO A 133 22.32 -6.48 9.85
CA PRO A 133 22.97 -7.72 10.29
C PRO A 133 23.71 -7.59 11.63
N THR A 134 23.94 -6.37 12.11
CA THR A 134 24.71 -6.07 13.32
C THR A 134 23.85 -5.91 14.56
N LYS A 135 22.52 -5.96 14.41
CA LYS A 135 21.56 -5.79 15.51
C LYS A 135 20.88 -7.10 15.83
N ASP A 136 20.42 -7.25 17.07
CA ASP A 136 19.70 -8.44 17.57
C ASP A 136 18.31 -8.64 16.92
N GLY A 137 18.02 -8.02 15.78
CA GLY A 137 16.72 -8.05 15.13
C GLY A 137 15.60 -7.43 16.00
N VAL A 138 14.37 -7.83 15.75
CA VAL A 138 13.21 -7.43 16.56
C VAL A 138 12.41 -8.67 16.93
N THR A 139 12.17 -8.88 18.22
CA THR A 139 11.27 -9.94 18.68
C THR A 139 9.85 -9.40 18.78
N ILE A 140 8.96 -9.86 17.91
CA ILE A 140 7.54 -9.49 17.93
C ILE A 140 6.74 -10.74 18.26
N LEU A 141 5.96 -10.70 19.35
CA LEU A 141 5.04 -11.79 19.75
C LEU A 141 5.74 -13.17 19.86
N GLY A 142 7.01 -13.20 20.29
CA GLY A 142 7.80 -14.43 20.45
C GLY A 142 8.56 -14.89 19.19
N TRP A 143 8.40 -14.22 18.05
CA TRP A 143 9.12 -14.52 16.80
C TRP A 143 10.33 -13.59 16.67
N HIS A 144 11.52 -14.17 16.51
CA HIS A 144 12.76 -13.42 16.30
C HIS A 144 12.94 -13.07 14.82
N LEU A 145 12.74 -11.80 14.47
CA LEU A 145 12.82 -11.30 13.10
C LEU A 145 14.19 -10.68 12.86
N HIS A 146 14.99 -11.34 12.02
CA HIS A 146 16.32 -10.87 11.61
C HIS A 146 16.60 -11.19 10.14
N GLY A 147 17.26 -10.27 9.45
CA GLY A 147 17.65 -10.37 8.04
C GLY A 147 16.57 -9.98 7.04
N TRP A 148 16.95 -10.03 5.76
CA TRP A 148 16.10 -9.60 4.65
C TRP A 148 14.89 -10.50 4.42
N SER A 149 15.02 -11.82 4.64
CA SER A 149 13.87 -12.74 4.57
C SER A 149 12.77 -12.34 5.56
N SER A 150 13.14 -12.05 6.81
CA SER A 150 12.21 -11.56 7.84
C SER A 150 11.60 -10.20 7.47
N THR A 151 12.36 -9.33 6.80
CA THR A 151 11.87 -8.04 6.29
C THR A 151 10.74 -8.25 5.27
N PHE A 152 10.91 -9.17 4.31
CA PHE A 152 9.85 -9.50 3.36
C PHE A 152 8.64 -10.16 4.04
N THR A 153 8.84 -11.05 5.02
CA THR A 153 7.74 -11.63 5.82
C THR A 153 6.90 -10.54 6.48
N VAL A 154 7.54 -9.54 7.09
CA VAL A 154 6.84 -8.40 7.70
C VAL A 154 6.06 -7.61 6.65
N LEU A 155 6.61 -7.40 5.45
CA LEU A 155 5.90 -6.74 4.36
C LEU A 155 4.67 -7.52 3.90
N PHE A 156 4.77 -8.86 3.75
CA PHE A 156 3.63 -9.71 3.39
C PHE A 156 2.55 -9.72 4.47
N VAL A 157 2.93 -9.86 5.74
CA VAL A 157 1.99 -9.83 6.86
C VAL A 157 1.30 -8.47 6.94
N SER A 158 2.06 -7.38 6.77
CA SER A 158 1.50 -6.02 6.76
C SER A 158 0.54 -5.80 5.59
N ALA A 159 0.87 -6.30 4.39
CA ALA A 159 -0.02 -6.25 3.23
C ALA A 159 -1.29 -7.08 3.46
N ALA A 160 -1.19 -8.27 4.07
CA ALA A 160 -2.35 -9.11 4.40
C ALA A 160 -3.27 -8.46 5.45
N VAL A 161 -2.71 -7.85 6.50
CA VAL A 161 -3.46 -7.09 7.49
C VAL A 161 -4.12 -5.87 6.83
N GLY A 162 -3.39 -5.13 6.00
CA GLY A 162 -3.93 -4.01 5.24
C GLY A 162 -5.09 -4.42 4.32
N LEU A 163 -4.96 -5.55 3.63
CA LEU A 163 -6.00 -6.13 2.80
C LEU A 163 -7.24 -6.52 3.63
N ALA A 164 -7.06 -7.17 4.78
CA ALA A 164 -8.16 -7.54 5.66
C ALA A 164 -8.93 -6.30 6.16
N CYS A 165 -8.21 -5.25 6.56
CA CYS A 165 -8.81 -3.97 6.92
C CYS A 165 -9.58 -3.34 5.75
N LEU A 166 -9.01 -3.34 4.54
CA LEU A 166 -9.67 -2.79 3.35
C LEU A 166 -10.91 -3.60 2.94
N ILE A 167 -10.87 -4.92 3.07
CA ILE A 167 -12.05 -5.77 2.83
C ILE A 167 -13.16 -5.41 3.82
N MET A 168 -12.83 -5.25 5.11
CA MET A 168 -13.81 -4.82 6.12
C MET A 168 -14.44 -3.46 5.76
N VAL A 169 -13.62 -2.49 5.34
CA VAL A 169 -14.10 -1.17 4.91
C VAL A 169 -14.93 -1.28 3.63
N ALA A 170 -14.54 -2.11 2.67
CA ALA A 170 -15.27 -2.32 1.43
C ALA A 170 -16.66 -2.95 1.68
N LEU A 171 -16.76 -3.89 2.62
CA LEU A 171 -18.04 -4.45 3.04
C LEU A 171 -18.93 -3.39 3.71
N PHE A 172 -18.34 -2.48 4.49
CA PHE A 172 -19.08 -1.39 5.11
C PHE A 172 -19.55 -0.35 4.09
N GLU A 173 -18.68 0.05 3.16
CA GLU A 173 -18.99 0.95 2.03
C GLU A 173 -20.13 0.38 1.18
N GLU A 174 -20.06 -0.91 0.84
CA GLU A 174 -21.12 -1.60 0.06
C GLU A 174 -22.47 -1.63 0.81
N ARG A 175 -22.46 -1.83 2.13
CA ARG A 175 -23.68 -1.76 2.95
C ARG A 175 -24.29 -0.37 2.96
N ASN A 176 -23.47 0.67 3.08
CA ASN A 176 -23.96 2.05 3.08
C ASN A 176 -24.55 2.44 1.73
N LEU A 177 -23.87 2.09 0.63
CA LEU A 177 -24.35 2.35 -0.72
C LEU A 177 -25.69 1.66 -1.04
N ARG A 178 -25.93 0.47 -0.49
CA ARG A 178 -27.23 -0.21 -0.63
C ARG A 178 -28.33 0.50 0.15
N ALA A 179 -28.06 0.87 1.40
CA ALA A 179 -29.02 1.61 2.22
C ALA A 179 -29.41 2.96 1.59
N ASP A 180 -28.45 3.67 0.99
CA ASP A 180 -28.71 4.95 0.30
C ASP A 180 -29.58 4.77 -0.96
N ARG A 181 -29.40 3.66 -1.70
CA ARG A 181 -30.24 3.30 -2.85
C ARG A 181 -31.67 2.95 -2.43
N GLU A 182 -31.81 2.08 -1.42
CA GLU A 182 -33.12 1.68 -0.87
C GLU A 182 -33.91 2.89 -0.36
N PHE A 183 -33.24 3.84 0.33
CA PHE A 183 -33.87 5.08 0.79
C PHE A 183 -34.32 5.99 -0.37
N SER A 184 -33.51 6.08 -1.42
CA SER A 184 -33.83 6.91 -2.60
C SER A 184 -35.01 6.33 -3.39
N GLU A 185 -35.05 5.01 -3.58
CA GLU A 185 -36.15 4.30 -4.24
C GLU A 185 -37.46 4.43 -3.43
N ALA A 186 -37.40 4.32 -2.10
CA ALA A 186 -38.56 4.52 -1.24
C ALA A 186 -39.10 5.95 -1.30
N LYS A 187 -38.24 6.95 -1.51
CA LYS A 187 -38.63 8.35 -1.65
C LYS A 187 -39.25 8.67 -3.00
N GLU A 188 -38.83 8.02 -4.09
CA GLU A 188 -39.45 8.18 -5.41
C GLU A 188 -40.83 7.51 -5.50
N GLN A 189 -41.12 6.55 -4.63
CA GLN A 189 -42.41 5.84 -4.56
C GLN A 189 -43.43 6.48 -3.59
N SER A 190 -43.03 7.49 -2.81
CA SER A 190 -43.88 8.24 -1.86
C SER A 190 -44.32 9.59 -2.42
#